data_AF-A0A932GSR1-F1
#
_entry.id   AF-A0A932GSR1-F1
#
_cell.length_a   1.000
_cell.length_b   1.000
_cell.length_c   1.000
_cell.angle_alpha   90.00
_cell.angle_beta   90.00
_cell.angle_gamma   90.00
#
_symmetry.space_group_name_H-M   'P 1'
#
loop_
_entity.id
_entity.type
_entity.pdbx_description
1 polymer ?
#
loop_
_entity_poly.entity_id
_entity_poly.type
_entity_poly.pdbx_seq_one_letter_code
_entity_poly.pdbx_strand_id
1 'polypeptide(L)' 'MDVNFKTISEHIRRLGIAGLLMKRSAGASVRHKLTPLGLSILKFLRTLE' A
#
# COMPACT_ATOMS: atom_id res chain seq x y z
N MET A 1 16.95 4.72 1.63
CA MET A 1 15.53 5.06 1.88
C MET A 1 15.42 5.40 3.36
N ASP A 2 15.59 6.68 3.69
CA ASP A 2 15.52 7.18 5.06
C ASP A 2 14.06 7.61 5.32
N VAL A 3 13.19 6.66 5.67
CA VAL A 3 11.79 6.95 5.97
C VAL A 3 11.40 6.31 7.29
N ASN A 4 10.87 7.14 8.19
CA ASN A 4 10.41 6.73 9.50
C ASN A 4 9.21 5.76 9.42
N PHE A 5 9.20 4.74 10.27
CA PHE A 5 8.17 3.70 10.28
C PHE A 5 6.75 4.25 10.48
N LYS A 6 6.60 5.30 11.30
CA LYS A 6 5.31 5.97 11.53
C LYS A 6 4.77 6.62 10.25
N THR A 7 5.65 7.22 9.46
CA THR A 7 5.30 7.85 8.19
C THR A 7 4.84 6.80 7.17
N ILE A 8 5.58 5.71 7.02
CA ILE A 8 5.19 4.58 6.15
C ILE A 8 3.85 4.02 6.60
N SER A 9 3.68 3.80 7.90
CA SER A 9 2.44 3.27 8.46
C SER A 9 1.23 4.15 8.14
N GLU A 10 1.38 5.46 8.17
CA GLU A 10 0.32 6.39 7.79
C GLU A 10 0.03 6.34 6.27
N HIS A 11 1.05 6.29 5.42
CA HIS A 11 0.84 6.12 3.98
C HIS A 11 0.13 4.79 3.65
N ILE A 12 0.55 3.69 4.25
CA ILE A 12 -0.10 2.38 4.10
C ILE A 12 -1.56 2.42 4.56
N ARG A 13 -1.85 3.15 5.65
CA ARG A 13 -3.23 3.38 6.11
C ARG A 13 -4.04 4.18 5.09
N ARG A 14 -3.50 5.27 4.54
CA ARG A 14 -4.17 6.09 3.51
C ARG A 14 -4.44 5.27 2.23
N LEU A 15 -3.47 4.47 1.79
CA LEU A 15 -3.63 3.55 0.66
C LEU A 15 -4.68 2.47 0.92
N GLY A 16 -4.80 2.01 2.17
CA GLY A 16 -5.86 1.11 2.60
C GLY A 16 -7.26 1.73 2.53
N ILE A 17 -7.40 2.96 3.05
CA ILE A 17 -8.67 3.71 3.01
C ILE A 17 -9.10 4.00 1.57
N ALA A 18 -8.14 4.34 0.69
CA ALA A 18 -8.39 4.56 -0.73
C ALA A 18 -8.69 3.27 -1.53
N GLY A 19 -8.68 2.10 -0.89
CA GLY A 19 -8.96 0.82 -1.55
C GLY A 19 -7.84 0.35 -2.49
N LEU A 20 -6.64 0.93 -2.42
CA LEU A 20 -5.49 0.59 -3.26
C LEU A 20 -4.66 -0.56 -2.68
N LEU A 21 -4.72 -0.72 -1.36
CA LEU A 21 -3.95 -1.72 -0.63
C LEU A 21 -4.85 -2.43 0.38
N MET A 22 -4.73 -3.76 0.49
CA MET A 22 -5.36 -4.51 1.57
C MET A 22 -4.30 -4.94 2.59
N LYS A 23 -4.66 -4.85 3.88
CA LYS A 23 -3.87 -5.37 4.99
C LYS A 23 -4.65 -6.46 5.71
N ARG A 24 -4.00 -7.59 5.99
CA ARG A 24 -4.57 -8.67 6.79
C ARG A 24 -3.64 -8.96 7.96
N SER A 25 -4.19 -8.97 9.17
CA SER A 25 -3.45 -9.43 10.35
C SER A 25 -3.20 -10.93 10.23
N ALA A 26 -1.96 -11.32 10.48
CA ALA A 26 -1.47 -12.69 10.50
C ALA A 26 -0.68 -12.90 11.81
N GLY A 27 -1.38 -12.83 12.94
CA GLY A 27 -0.78 -12.86 14.28
C GLY A 27 0.10 -11.64 14.54
N ALA A 28 1.38 -11.87 14.84
CA ALA A 28 2.38 -10.82 15.09
C ALA A 28 2.86 -10.10 13.82
N SER A 29 2.38 -10.50 12.63
CA SER A 29 2.75 -9.89 11.36
C SER A 29 1.53 -9.38 10.61
N VAL A 30 1.73 -8.37 9.76
CA VAL A 30 0.70 -7.85 8.87
C VAL A 30 1.10 -8.15 7.44
N ARG A 31 0.23 -8.85 6.70
CA ARG A 31 0.42 -9.09 5.27
C ARG A 31 -0.24 -7.98 4.48
N HIS A 32 0.52 -7.37 3.59
CA HIS A 32 0.05 -6.33 2.68
C HIS A 32 0.01 -6.87 1.25
N LYS A 33 -1.05 -6.55 0.51
CA LYS A 33 -1.16 -6.86 -0.91
C LYS A 33 -1.89 -5.74 -1.62
N LEU A 34 -1.45 -5.41 -2.85
CA LEU A 34 -2.17 -4.47 -3.71
C LEU A 34 -3.52 -5.07 -4.13
N THR A 35 -4.54 -4.24 -4.13
CA THR A 35 -5.84 -4.60 -4.70
C THR A 35 -5.76 -4.59 -6.23
N PRO A 36 -6.75 -5.17 -6.95
CA PRO A 36 -6.84 -5.04 -8.40
C PRO A 36 -6.78 -3.57 -8.87
N LEU A 37 -7.43 -2.66 -8.11
CA LEU A 37 -7.38 -1.23 -8.35
C LEU A 37 -5.96 -0.67 -8.14
N GLY A 38 -5.30 -1.01 -7.03
CA GLY A 38 -3.92 -0.60 -6.78
C GLY A 38 -2.94 -1.08 -7.86
N LEU A 39 -3.15 -2.28 -8.41
CA LEU A 39 -2.38 -2.79 -9.54
C LEU A 39 -2.63 -2.00 -10.82
N SER A 40 -3.87 -1.63 -11.13
CA SER A 40 -4.18 -0.80 -12.29
C SER A 40 -3.58 0.61 -12.18
N ILE A 41 -3.66 1.22 -11.00
CA ILE A 41 -3.01 2.51 -10.72
C ILE A 41 -1.49 2.40 -10.86
N LEU A 42 -0.87 1.33 -10.34
CA LEU A 42 0.57 1.11 -10.49
C LEU A 42 0.99 0.98 -11.96
N LYS A 43 0.19 0.25 -12.76
CA LYS A 43 0.41 0.14 -14.21
C LYS A 43 0.27 1.49 -14.92
N PHE A 44 -0.72 2.30 -14.51
CA PHE A 44 -0.88 3.66 -15.01
C PHE A 44 0.31 4.56 -14.65
N LEU A 45 0.76 4.56 -13.39
CA LEU A 45 1.92 5.36 -12.98
C LEU A 45 3.19 4.95 -13.72
N ARG A 46 3.36 3.66 -14.01
CA ARG A 46 4.49 3.16 -14.82
C ARG A 46 4.43 3.63 -16.28
N THR A 47 3.26 4.00 -16.82
CA THR A 47 3.20 4.58 -18.17
C THR A 47 3.59 6.07 -18.21
N LEU A 48 3.75 6.70 -17.04
CA LEU A 48 4.16 8.11 -16.91
C LEU A 48 5.67 8.25 -16.60
N GLU A 49 6.37 7.12 -16.46
CA GLU A 49 7.84 7.02 -16.37
C GLU A 49 8.45 6.97 -17.79
#